data_AF-A0AAU7DZD9-F1
#
_entry.id   AF-A0AAU7DZD9-F1
#
_cell.length_a   1.000
_cell.length_b   1.000
_cell.length_c   1.000
_cell.angle_alpha   90.00
_cell.angle_beta   90.00
_cell.angle_gamma   90.00
#
_symmetry.space_group_name_H-M   'P 1'
#
loop_
_entity.id
_entity.type
_entity.pdbx_description
1 polymer ?
#
loop_
_entity_poly.entity_id
_entity_poly.type
_entity_poly.pdbx_seq_one_letter_code
_entity_poly.pdbx_strand_id
1 'polypeptide(L)'
;MTLLIWFLVMAAASIGGYYVVRAVLWLAQRPLTRKARRSGSQVPVSDGPDGATAQHVLRGGLWIGLLERALISGFIMAGFPTGIAIVVAIKGLGRYPELTKDNPHAAERFMIGTLASLLIAALAGWAGQHYVSVV
;
A
#
# COMPACT_ATOMS: atom_id res chain seq x y z
N MET A 1 6.76 -18.92 -21.11
CA MET A 1 7.67 -18.89 -19.94
C MET A 1 7.74 -17.50 -19.33
N THR A 2 8.08 -16.46 -20.11
CA THR A 2 8.17 -15.07 -19.65
C THR A 2 6.90 -14.55 -18.97
N LEU A 3 5.72 -14.72 -19.58
CA LEU A 3 4.46 -14.27 -18.96
C LEU A 3 4.17 -14.94 -17.61
N LEU A 4 4.58 -16.20 -17.43
CA LEU A 4 4.42 -16.91 -16.16
C LEU A 4 5.30 -16.27 -15.07
N ILE A 5 6.54 -15.93 -15.40
CA ILE A 5 7.47 -15.24 -14.48
C ILE A 5 6.89 -13.88 -14.07
N TRP A 6 6.32 -13.13 -15.01
CA TRP A 6 5.66 -11.85 -14.71
C TRP A 6 4.51 -12.02 -13.72
N PHE A 7 3.61 -12.95 -13.97
CA PHE A 7 2.50 -13.24 -13.04
C PHE A 7 3.00 -13.65 -11.66
N LEU A 8 4.03 -14.50 -11.58
CA LEU A 8 4.62 -14.93 -10.30
C LEU A 8 5.27 -13.77 -9.55
N VAL A 9 6.02 -12.90 -10.22
CA VAL A 9 6.64 -11.72 -9.61
C VAL A 9 5.59 -10.74 -9.11
N MET A 10 4.57 -10.44 -9.92
CA MET A 10 3.47 -9.55 -9.54
C MET A 10 2.68 -10.12 -8.34
N ALA A 11 2.43 -11.43 -8.32
CA ALA A 11 1.78 -12.11 -7.20
C ALA A 11 2.64 -12.10 -5.92
N ALA A 12 3.94 -12.35 -6.04
CA ALA A 12 4.88 -12.32 -4.92
C ALA A 12 5.01 -10.89 -4.34
N ALA A 13 5.15 -9.87 -5.18
CA ALA A 13 5.16 -8.46 -4.76
C ALA A 13 3.86 -8.07 -4.03
N SER A 14 2.74 -8.60 -4.51
CA SER A 14 1.40 -8.38 -3.99
C SER A 14 1.10 -9.10 -2.67
N ILE A 15 1.54 -10.34 -2.50
CA ILE A 15 1.30 -11.10 -1.27
C ILE A 15 2.38 -10.76 -0.24
N GLY A 16 3.66 -10.85 -0.63
CA GLY A 16 4.80 -10.53 0.23
C GLY A 16 4.79 -9.08 0.69
N GLY A 17 4.53 -8.14 -0.22
CA GLY A 17 4.44 -6.72 0.13
C GLY A 17 3.36 -6.40 1.15
N TYR A 18 2.31 -7.23 1.28
CA TYR A 18 1.22 -6.96 2.22
C TYR A 18 1.71 -7.19 3.65
N TYR A 19 2.42 -8.30 3.85
CA TYR A 19 3.05 -8.62 5.12
C TYR A 19 4.15 -7.63 5.48
N VAL A 20 4.99 -7.24 4.52
CA VAL A 20 6.06 -6.26 4.75
C VAL A 20 5.48 -4.90 5.15
N VAL A 21 4.49 -4.39 4.42
CA VAL A 21 3.86 -3.10 4.75
C VAL A 21 3.20 -3.15 6.14
N ARG A 22 2.52 -4.25 6.50
CA ARG A 22 1.98 -4.41 7.85
C ARG A 22 3.04 -4.46 8.93
N ALA A 23 4.17 -5.13 8.68
CA ALA A 23 5.30 -5.16 9.60
C ALA A 23 5.92 -3.76 9.78
N VAL A 24 6.12 -3.02 8.67
CA VAL A 24 6.65 -1.64 8.70
C VAL A 24 5.72 -0.72 9.47
N LEU A 25 4.41 -0.76 9.21
CA LEU A 25 3.45 0.06 9.94
C LEU A 25 3.40 -0.32 11.42
N TRP A 26 3.49 -1.61 11.75
CA TRP A 26 3.54 -2.06 13.13
C TRP A 26 4.80 -1.58 13.85
N LEU A 27 5.97 -1.60 13.18
CA LEU A 27 7.21 -1.05 13.71
C LEU A 27 7.11 0.48 13.90
N ALA A 28 6.58 1.18 12.91
CA ALA A 28 6.40 2.63 12.94
C ALA A 28 5.42 3.11 14.02
N GLN A 29 4.55 2.23 14.53
CA GLN A 29 3.55 2.54 15.56
C GLN A 29 4.02 2.27 17.01
N ARG A 30 5.25 1.79 17.21
CA ARG A 30 5.87 1.65 18.53
C ARG A 30 6.63 2.96 18.88
N PRO A 31 6.30 3.79 19.90
CA PRO A 31 5.07 4.00 20.68
C PRO A 31 4.61 5.50 20.70
N LEU A 32 3.38 5.79 20.24
CA LEU A 32 2.60 6.98 20.68
C LEU A 32 1.35 6.58 21.49
N THR A 33 1.32 5.34 21.98
CA THR A 33 0.21 4.74 22.74
C THR A 33 0.05 5.29 24.16
N ARG A 34 0.90 6.21 24.63
CA ARG A 34 0.72 6.85 25.95
C ARG A 34 -0.17 8.12 25.92
N LYS A 35 -0.38 8.76 24.75
CA LYS A 35 -1.11 10.05 24.68
C LYS A 35 -2.52 9.96 24.06
N ALA A 36 -2.80 8.96 23.22
CA ALA A 36 -4.08 8.83 22.52
C ALA A 36 -5.27 8.38 23.40
N ARG A 37 -5.03 7.81 24.59
CA ARG A 37 -6.11 7.42 25.53
C ARG A 37 -6.75 8.63 26.26
N ARG A 38 -6.27 9.86 26.04
CA ARG A 38 -6.79 11.09 26.69
C ARG A 38 -7.61 12.01 25.78
N SER A 39 -7.60 11.83 24.46
CA SER A 39 -8.36 12.70 23.55
C SER A 39 -9.57 11.95 23.03
N GLY A 40 -10.71 12.16 23.68
CA GLY A 40 -12.00 11.58 23.30
C GLY A 40 -12.52 12.16 21.99
N SER A 41 -12.05 11.63 20.86
CA SER A 41 -12.70 11.85 19.57
C SER A 41 -13.91 10.92 19.46
N GLN A 42 -15.10 11.52 19.43
CA GLN A 42 -16.34 10.84 19.10
C GLN A 42 -16.25 10.33 17.66
N VAL A 43 -16.08 9.02 17.52
CA VAL A 43 -16.20 8.32 16.24
C VAL A 43 -17.72 8.19 15.99
N PRO A 44 -18.25 8.61 14.82
CA PRO A 44 -19.64 8.31 14.49
C PRO A 44 -19.82 6.80 14.56
N VAL A 45 -20.89 6.34 15.20
CA VAL A 45 -21.15 4.91 15.44
C VAL A 45 -21.07 4.15 14.11
N SER A 46 -19.89 3.60 13.82
CA SER A 46 -19.75 2.58 12.82
C SER A 46 -20.29 1.32 13.47
N ASP A 47 -21.13 0.57 12.75
CA ASP A 47 -21.28 -0.87 12.98
C ASP A 47 -19.89 -1.40 13.33
N GLY A 48 -19.71 -2.08 14.48
CA GLY A 48 -18.42 -2.25 15.17
C GLY A 48 -17.25 -2.82 14.34
N PRO A 49 -16.23 -3.43 14.95
CA PRO A 49 -15.09 -4.01 14.22
C PRO A 49 -15.49 -4.97 13.07
N ASP A 50 -16.68 -5.57 13.18
CA ASP A 50 -17.26 -6.52 12.21
C ASP A 50 -18.34 -5.90 11.31
N GLY A 51 -18.60 -4.60 11.45
CA GLY A 51 -19.62 -3.87 10.71
C GLY A 51 -19.39 -3.84 9.20
N ALA A 52 -20.47 -3.83 8.42
CA ALA A 52 -20.39 -3.87 6.95
C ALA A 52 -19.51 -2.74 6.38
N THR A 53 -19.61 -1.55 6.97
CA THR A 53 -18.81 -0.37 6.59
C THR A 53 -17.32 -0.55 6.90
N ALA A 54 -16.97 -1.08 8.07
CA ALA A 54 -15.59 -1.37 8.46
C ALA A 54 -14.97 -2.43 7.54
N GLN A 55 -15.70 -3.51 7.26
CA GLN A 55 -15.27 -4.55 6.32
C GLN A 55 -15.12 -4.02 4.89
N HIS A 56 -16.01 -3.12 4.44
CA HIS A 56 -15.95 -2.55 3.10
C HIS A 56 -14.72 -1.64 2.92
N VAL A 57 -14.40 -0.81 3.92
CA VAL A 57 -13.19 0.03 3.93
C VAL A 57 -11.91 -0.82 3.96
N LEU A 58 -11.90 -1.89 4.76
CA LEU A 58 -10.78 -2.84 4.83
C LEU A 58 -10.55 -3.57 3.50
N ARG A 59 -11.63 -3.94 2.79
CA ARG A 59 -11.56 -4.54 1.45
C ARG A 59 -11.06 -3.54 0.40
N GLY A 60 -11.58 -2.32 0.41
CA GLY A 60 -11.17 -1.27 -0.51
C GLY A 60 -9.66 -0.97 -0.45
N GLY A 61 -9.12 -0.80 0.77
CA GLY A 61 -7.69 -0.58 0.96
C GLY A 61 -6.81 -1.76 0.52
N LEU A 62 -7.28 -3.00 0.73
CA LEU A 62 -6.57 -4.21 0.30
C LEU A 62 -6.48 -4.31 -1.23
N TRP A 63 -7.60 -4.12 -1.93
CA TRP A 63 -7.65 -4.19 -3.40
C TRP A 63 -6.84 -3.08 -4.06
N ILE A 64 -6.92 -1.85 -3.56
CA ILE A 64 -6.09 -0.74 -4.06
C ILE A 64 -4.61 -1.08 -3.90
N GLY A 65 -4.19 -1.55 -2.73
CA GLY A 65 -2.81 -1.94 -2.50
C GLY A 65 -2.35 -3.08 -3.40
N LEU A 66 -3.23 -4.06 -3.69
CA LEU A 66 -2.93 -5.16 -4.61
C LEU A 66 -2.69 -4.65 -6.03
N LEU A 67 -3.60 -3.84 -6.55
CA LEU A 67 -3.55 -3.29 -7.89
C LEU A 67 -2.31 -2.41 -8.10
N GLU A 68 -1.98 -1.55 -7.13
CA GLU A 68 -0.79 -0.71 -7.22
C GLU A 68 0.49 -1.53 -7.34
N ARG A 69 0.66 -2.55 -6.50
CA ARG A 69 1.89 -3.35 -6.49
C ARG A 69 2.04 -4.15 -7.78
N ALA A 70 0.93 -4.67 -8.30
CA ALA A 70 0.88 -5.29 -9.63
C ALA A 70 1.29 -4.28 -10.72
N LEU A 71 0.72 -3.07 -10.72
CA LEU A 71 1.05 -2.04 -11.71
C LEU A 71 2.50 -1.56 -11.62
N ILE A 72 3.03 -1.30 -10.42
CA ILE A 72 4.40 -0.85 -10.21
C ILE A 72 5.40 -1.91 -10.69
N SER A 73 5.22 -3.16 -10.24
CA SER A 73 6.10 -4.26 -10.65
C SER A 73 6.02 -4.52 -12.15
N GLY A 74 4.80 -4.52 -12.72
CA GLY A 74 4.57 -4.66 -14.15
C GLY A 74 5.20 -3.53 -14.98
N PHE A 75 5.10 -2.27 -14.55
CA PHE A 75 5.70 -1.13 -15.27
C PHE A 75 7.23 -1.20 -15.31
N ILE A 76 7.86 -1.65 -14.23
CA ILE A 76 9.31 -1.87 -14.21
C ILE A 76 9.69 -2.97 -15.18
N MET A 77 9.03 -4.13 -15.09
CA MET A 77 9.30 -5.26 -15.96
C MET A 77 9.04 -4.94 -17.44
N ALA A 78 8.09 -4.04 -17.74
CA ALA A 78 7.80 -3.52 -19.07
C ALA A 78 8.77 -2.44 -19.57
N GLY A 79 9.74 -2.02 -18.76
CA GLY A 79 10.67 -0.94 -19.13
C GLY A 79 10.00 0.44 -19.19
N PHE A 80 8.83 0.60 -18.57
CA PHE A 80 8.07 1.85 -18.52
C PHE A 80 7.95 2.40 -17.08
N PRO A 81 9.07 2.75 -16.42
CA PRO A 81 9.05 3.20 -15.02
C PRO A 81 8.28 4.51 -14.81
N THR A 82 8.11 5.32 -15.86
CA THR A 82 7.28 6.54 -15.83
C THR A 82 5.82 6.25 -15.50
N GLY A 83 5.30 5.05 -15.79
CA GLY A 83 3.95 4.63 -15.38
C GLY A 83 3.74 4.63 -13.86
N ILE A 84 4.81 4.47 -13.07
CA ILE A 84 4.74 4.54 -11.59
C ILE A 84 4.27 5.92 -11.13
N ALA A 85 4.70 7.00 -11.80
CA ALA A 85 4.29 8.36 -11.45
C ALA A 85 2.77 8.55 -11.58
N ILE A 86 2.16 7.92 -12.59
CA ILE A 86 0.70 7.94 -12.80
C ILE A 86 -0.01 7.24 -11.63
N VAL A 87 0.48 6.05 -11.23
CA VAL A 87 -0.09 5.29 -10.11
C VAL A 87 -0.03 6.09 -8.82
N VAL A 88 1.13 6.69 -8.53
CA VAL A 88 1.32 7.53 -7.33
C VAL A 88 0.41 8.76 -7.36
N ALA A 89 0.25 9.40 -8.51
CA ALA A 89 -0.63 10.55 -8.66
C ALA A 89 -2.10 10.18 -8.40
N ILE A 90 -2.59 9.10 -9.00
CA ILE A 90 -3.97 8.62 -8.79
C ILE A 90 -4.20 8.28 -7.31
N LYS A 91 -3.24 7.58 -6.68
CA LYS A 91 -3.31 7.24 -5.26
C LYS A 91 -3.38 8.49 -4.38
N GLY A 92 -2.54 9.48 -4.66
CA GLY A 92 -2.48 10.73 -3.92
C GLY A 92 -3.79 11.51 -3.98
N LEU A 93 -4.42 11.61 -5.16
CA LEU A 93 -5.71 12.27 -5.34
C LEU A 93 -6.83 11.62 -4.53
N GLY A 94 -6.87 10.28 -4.50
CA GLY A 94 -7.90 9.54 -3.76
C GLY A 94 -7.86 9.73 -2.24
N ARG A 95 -6.76 10.24 -1.69
CA ARG A 95 -6.57 10.44 -0.24
C ARG A 95 -6.41 11.89 0.18
N TYR A 96 -6.30 12.81 -0.78
CA TYR A 96 -6.22 14.24 -0.51
C TYR A 96 -7.33 14.76 0.44
N PRO A 97 -8.62 14.40 0.28
CA PRO A 97 -9.69 14.93 1.15
C PRO A 97 -9.58 14.50 2.63
N GLU A 98 -8.99 13.33 2.88
CA GLU A 98 -8.88 12.73 4.22
C GLU A 98 -7.66 13.27 4.99
N LEU A 99 -6.67 13.79 4.27
CA LEU A 99 -5.45 14.39 4.83
C LEU A 99 -5.66 15.84 5.28
N THR A 100 -6.70 16.51 4.78
CA THR A 100 -6.92 17.95 5.00
C THR A 100 -7.76 18.28 6.24
N LYS A 101 -8.56 17.34 6.78
CA LYS A 101 -9.59 17.71 7.76
C LYS A 101 -9.44 17.22 9.20
N ASP A 102 -8.92 16.01 9.49
CA ASP A 102 -9.20 15.45 10.83
C ASP A 102 -8.04 14.77 11.60
N ASN A 103 -6.93 14.33 11.01
CA ASN A 103 -5.87 13.63 11.76
C ASN A 103 -4.46 13.65 11.11
N PRO A 104 -3.51 14.50 11.57
CA PRO A 104 -2.13 14.53 11.07
C PRO A 104 -1.41 13.17 11.13
N HIS A 105 -1.66 12.37 12.18
CA HIS A 105 -1.10 11.03 12.31
C HIS A 105 -1.64 10.02 11.28
N ALA A 106 -2.82 10.25 10.70
CA ALA A 106 -3.33 9.42 9.62
C ALA A 106 -2.54 9.68 8.32
N ALA A 107 -2.17 10.93 8.08
CA ALA A 107 -1.34 11.32 6.94
C ALA A 107 0.05 10.68 6.99
N GLU A 108 0.71 10.75 8.15
CA GLU A 108 2.02 10.13 8.36
C GLU A 108 1.98 8.62 8.08
N ARG A 109 0.99 7.91 8.65
CA ARG A 109 0.84 6.45 8.44
C ARG A 109 0.56 6.10 6.99
N PHE A 110 -0.27 6.90 6.32
CA PHE A 110 -0.58 6.71 4.91
C PHE A 110 0.67 6.89 4.03
N MET A 111 1.47 7.92 4.30
CA MET A 111 2.71 8.18 3.56
C MET A 111 3.74 7.06 3.81
N ILE A 112 3.96 6.67 5.07
CA ILE A 112 4.87 5.57 5.44
C ILE A 112 4.44 4.26 4.75
N GLY A 113 3.16 3.91 4.84
CA GLY A 113 2.64 2.68 4.22
C GLY A 113 2.78 2.68 2.69
N THR A 114 2.55 3.84 2.06
CA THR A 114 2.70 4.00 0.62
C THR A 114 4.15 3.87 0.17
N LEU A 115 5.08 4.56 0.83
CA LEU A 115 6.51 4.49 0.52
C LEU A 115 7.06 3.08 0.69
N ALA A 116 6.70 2.40 1.79
CA ALA A 116 7.10 1.02 2.02
C ALA A 116 6.56 0.06 0.94
N SER A 117 5.31 0.25 0.53
CA SER A 117 4.68 -0.56 -0.53
C SER A 117 5.34 -0.33 -1.90
N LEU A 118 5.61 0.93 -2.25
CA LEU A 118 6.30 1.30 -3.49
C LEU A 118 7.69 0.67 -3.55
N LEU A 119 8.44 0.75 -2.45
CA LEU A 119 9.80 0.21 -2.37
C LEU A 119 9.82 -1.29 -2.65
N ILE A 120 8.96 -2.07 -1.97
CA ILE A 120 8.93 -3.53 -2.14
C ILE A 120 8.44 -3.93 -3.54
N ALA A 121 7.42 -3.26 -4.06
CA ALA A 121 6.97 -3.53 -5.43
C ALA A 121 8.05 -3.19 -6.47
N ALA A 122 8.78 -2.10 -6.25
CA ALA A 122 9.86 -1.69 -7.13
C ALA A 122 11.02 -2.70 -7.14
N LEU A 123 11.45 -3.13 -5.94
CA LEU A 123 12.50 -4.15 -5.78
C LEU A 123 12.10 -5.48 -6.42
N ALA A 124 10.85 -5.92 -6.22
CA ALA A 124 10.35 -7.15 -6.82
C ALA A 124 10.28 -7.06 -8.36
N GLY A 125 9.77 -5.95 -8.90
CA GLY A 125 9.74 -5.71 -10.34
C GLY A 125 11.13 -5.69 -10.96
N TRP A 126 12.08 -5.02 -10.31
CA TRP A 126 13.48 -4.96 -10.77
C TRP A 126 14.15 -6.34 -10.75
N ALA A 127 13.99 -7.10 -9.67
CA ALA A 127 14.51 -8.46 -9.57
C ALA A 127 13.90 -9.39 -10.64
N GLY A 128 12.60 -9.27 -10.89
CA GLY A 128 11.91 -10.00 -11.95
C GLY A 128 12.41 -9.64 -13.34
N GLN A 129 12.60 -8.34 -13.62
CA GLN A 129 13.14 -7.86 -14.88
C GLN A 129 14.56 -8.37 -15.13
N HIS A 130 15.41 -8.33 -14.10
CA HIS A 130 16.78 -8.85 -14.20
C HIS A 130 16.78 -10.35 -14.48
N TYR A 131 15.96 -11.14 -13.80
CA TYR A 131 15.85 -12.57 -14.05
C TYR A 131 15.37 -12.88 -15.48
N VAL A 132 14.35 -12.18 -15.97
CA VAL A 132 13.86 -12.33 -17.34
C VAL A 132 14.93 -11.95 -18.38
N SER A 133 15.80 -11.00 -18.08
CA SER A 133 16.87 -10.60 -19.01
C SER A 133 18.00 -11.61 -19.15
N VAL A 134 18.13 -12.55 -18.20
CA VAL A 134 19.22 -13.55 -18.14
C VAL A 134 18.77 -14.93 -18.67
N VAL A 135 17.46 -15.16 -18.79
CA VAL A 135 16.85 -16.43 -19.25
C VAL A 135 16.31 -16.29 -20.66
#